data_AF-D3EGI5-F1
#
_entry.id   AF-D3EGI5-F1
#
_cell.length_a   1.000
_cell.length_b   1.000
_cell.length_c   1.000
_cell.angle_alpha   90.00
_cell.angle_beta   90.00
_cell.angle_gamma   90.00
#
_symmetry.space_group_name_H-M   'P 1'
#
loop_
_entity.id
_entity.type
_entity.pdbx_description
1 polymer ?
#
loop_
_entity_poly.entity_id
_entity_poly.type
_entity_poly.pdbx_seq_one_letter_code
_entity_poly.pdbx_strand_id
1 'polypeptide(L)'
;MSIAAMILNSENEFEEKFYIPVASEAFFEECWIPAIEELNLEWINVFSVGLDMEKEDLPFVMKELSQIKEWAKTNLPSEKQDKIIERIELLEAELPIAFRREGAVVFIG
;
A
#
# COMPACT_ATOMS: atom_id res chain seq x y z
N MET A 1 -3.50 -2.82 15.35
CA MET A 1 -2.12 -2.88 14.84
C MET A 1 -2.02 -1.91 13.66
N SER A 2 -0.88 -1.82 12.96
CA SER A 2 -0.73 -0.95 11.78
C SER A 2 -0.15 -1.73 10.63
N ILE A 3 -0.66 -1.46 9.43
CA ILE A 3 -0.19 -2.04 8.18
C ILE A 3 0.92 -1.15 7.63
N ALA A 4 2.04 -1.74 7.24
CA ALA A 4 3.18 -1.03 6.66
C ALA A 4 3.90 -1.85 5.60
N ALA A 5 4.60 -1.16 4.70
CA ALA A 5 5.48 -1.77 3.73
C ALA A 5 6.94 -1.72 4.21
N MET A 6 7.67 -2.84 4.11
CA MET A 6 9.08 -2.94 4.47
C MET A 6 9.83 -3.91 3.53
N ILE A 7 11.12 -3.70 3.31
CA ILE A 7 11.94 -4.60 2.49
C ILE A 7 12.34 -5.81 3.32
N LEU A 8 12.05 -7.02 2.82
CA LEU A 8 12.52 -8.27 3.41
C LEU A 8 13.97 -8.55 3.01
N ASN A 9 14.69 -9.22 3.91
CA ASN A 9 16.09 -9.62 3.71
C ASN A 9 16.97 -8.44 3.25
N SER A 10 16.86 -7.31 3.95
CA SER A 10 17.61 -6.09 3.67
C SER A 10 19.12 -6.34 3.61
N GLU A 11 19.78 -5.86 2.55
CA GLU A 11 21.22 -6.04 2.35
C GLU A 11 22.07 -4.80 2.71
N ASN A 12 21.41 -3.67 3.00
CA ASN A 12 22.07 -2.41 3.30
C ASN A 12 21.23 -1.51 4.23
N GLU A 13 21.87 -0.46 4.77
CA GLU A 13 21.24 0.47 5.73
C GLU A 13 20.01 1.19 5.17
N PHE A 14 19.94 1.40 3.84
CA PHE A 14 18.75 1.98 3.22
C PHE A 14 17.58 1.00 3.29
N GLU A 15 17.80 -0.27 2.90
CA GLU A 15 16.77 -1.31 2.93
C GLU A 15 16.31 -1.62 4.36
N GLU A 16 17.23 -1.65 5.34
CA GLU A 16 16.91 -1.84 6.77
C GLU A 16 15.98 -0.75 7.33
N LYS A 17 16.11 0.47 6.81
CA LYS A 17 15.31 1.63 7.22
C LYS A 17 14.10 1.87 6.33
N PHE A 18 13.90 1.06 5.30
CA PHE A 18 12.78 1.22 4.39
C PHE A 18 11.49 0.84 5.09
N TYR A 19 10.65 1.85 5.34
CA TYR A 19 9.39 1.70 6.03
C TYR A 19 8.38 2.71 5.50
N ILE A 20 7.27 2.23 4.96
CA ILE A 20 6.16 3.08 4.48
C ILE A 20 4.90 2.74 5.26
N PRO A 21 4.35 3.66 6.06
CA PRO A 21 3.07 3.43 6.73
C PRO A 21 1.92 3.42 5.72
N VAL A 22 1.12 2.35 5.71
CA VAL A 22 -0.09 2.24 4.87
C VAL A 22 -1.28 2.83 5.62
N ALA A 23 -1.65 2.22 6.75
CA ALA A 23 -2.79 2.62 7.57
C ALA A 23 -2.72 2.00 8.97
N SER A 24 -3.45 2.55 9.94
CA SER A 24 -3.84 1.74 11.08
C SER A 24 -4.86 0.68 10.64
N GLU A 25 -4.90 -0.45 11.33
CA GLU A 25 -5.87 -1.53 11.04
C GLU A 25 -7.32 -1.01 11.05
N ALA A 26 -7.69 -0.22 12.06
CA ALA A 26 -9.02 0.40 12.12
C ALA A 26 -9.32 1.33 10.94
N PHE A 27 -8.33 2.10 10.46
CA PHE A 27 -8.52 2.97 9.30
C PHE A 27 -8.56 2.17 7.99
N PHE A 28 -7.83 1.06 7.92
CA PHE A 28 -7.87 0.12 6.79
C PHE A 28 -9.25 -0.52 6.68
N GLU A 29 -9.79 -1.05 7.77
CA GLU A 29 -11.15 -1.58 7.84
C GLU A 29 -12.21 -0.53 7.48
N GLU A 30 -12.06 0.70 7.98
CA GLU A 30 -13.05 1.75 7.80
C GLU A 30 -13.05 2.38 6.39
N CYS A 31 -11.88 2.48 5.75
CA CYS A 31 -11.73 3.26 4.50
C CYS A 31 -11.23 2.46 3.30
N TRP A 32 -10.42 1.42 3.52
CA TRP A 32 -9.81 0.63 2.44
C TRP A 32 -10.67 -0.56 2.07
N ILE A 33 -11.17 -1.32 3.06
CA ILE A 33 -12.02 -2.50 2.81
C ILE A 33 -13.27 -2.17 1.97
N PRO A 34 -14.04 -1.09 2.24
CA PRO A 34 -15.19 -0.75 1.40
C PRO A 34 -14.81 -0.50 -0.06
N ALA A 35 -13.67 0.16 -0.30
CA ALA A 35 -13.16 0.40 -1.65
C ALA A 35 -12.74 -0.90 -2.34
N ILE A 36 -12.01 -1.77 -1.62
CA ILE A 36 -11.58 -3.08 -2.11
C ILE A 36 -12.78 -3.92 -2.53
N GLU A 37 -13.81 -4.01 -1.69
CA GLU A 37 -15.01 -4.79 -1.95
C GLU A 37 -15.81 -4.23 -3.13
N GLU A 38 -16.03 -2.91 -3.19
CA GLU A 38 -16.81 -2.29 -4.27
C GLU A 38 -16.11 -2.39 -5.63
N LEU A 39 -14.79 -2.21 -5.64
CA LEU A 39 -13.97 -2.26 -6.86
C LEU A 39 -13.51 -3.67 -7.24
N ASN A 40 -13.78 -4.69 -6.40
CA ASN A 40 -13.32 -6.07 -6.54
C ASN A 40 -11.80 -6.16 -6.74
N LEU A 41 -11.04 -5.53 -5.86
CA LEU A 41 -9.58 -5.51 -5.91
C LEU A 41 -9.00 -6.80 -5.31
N GLU A 42 -7.90 -7.30 -5.89
CA GLU A 42 -7.30 -8.58 -5.50
C GLU A 42 -5.98 -8.39 -4.74
N TRP A 43 -5.13 -7.46 -5.17
CA TRP A 43 -3.79 -7.27 -4.61
C TRP A 43 -3.81 -6.54 -3.27
N ILE A 44 -4.57 -5.45 -3.15
CA ILE A 44 -4.65 -4.67 -1.91
C ILE A 44 -5.47 -5.41 -0.83
N ASN A 45 -6.37 -6.32 -1.24
CA ASN A 45 -7.19 -7.10 -0.33
C ASN A 45 -6.37 -7.91 0.69
N VAL A 46 -5.16 -8.36 0.31
CA VAL A 46 -4.30 -9.17 1.17
C VAL A 46 -3.36 -8.36 2.06
N PHE A 47 -3.35 -7.02 1.97
CA PHE A 47 -2.48 -6.17 2.79
C PHE A 47 -2.70 -6.35 4.30
N SER A 48 -3.91 -6.71 4.73
CA SER A 48 -4.20 -6.94 6.16
C SER A 48 -3.69 -8.30 6.67
N VAL A 49 -3.39 -9.24 5.77
CA VAL A 49 -2.94 -10.61 6.09
C VAL A 49 -1.45 -10.79 5.81
N GLY A 50 -0.89 -10.00 4.90
CA GLY A 50 0.49 -10.05 4.46
C GLY A 50 0.60 -10.31 2.96
N LEU A 51 1.33 -9.45 2.26
CA LEU A 51 1.72 -9.62 0.86
C LEU A 51 3.24 -9.55 0.75
N ASP A 52 3.84 -10.60 0.19
CA ASP A 52 5.21 -10.53 -0.31
C ASP A 52 5.16 -10.08 -1.77
N MET A 53 5.53 -8.83 -2.01
CA MET A 53 5.47 -8.19 -3.32
C MET A 53 6.85 -8.23 -3.99
N GLU A 54 6.91 -8.77 -5.21
CA GLU A 54 8.08 -8.68 -6.09
C GLU A 54 7.96 -7.51 -7.08
N LYS A 55 9.06 -7.20 -7.77
CA LYS A 55 9.10 -6.05 -8.71
C LYS A 55 8.06 -6.17 -9.84
N GLU A 56 7.74 -7.40 -10.24
CA GLU A 56 6.79 -7.73 -11.31
C GLU A 56 5.34 -7.46 -10.89
N ASP A 57 5.07 -7.46 -9.58
CA ASP A 57 3.76 -7.23 -8.99
C ASP A 57 3.43 -5.74 -8.86
N LEU A 58 4.47 -4.90 -8.78
CA LEU A 58 4.37 -3.45 -8.57
C LEU A 58 3.34 -2.77 -9.51
N PRO A 59 3.32 -3.02 -10.84
CA PRO A 59 2.34 -2.40 -11.72
C PRO A 59 0.88 -2.73 -11.37
N PHE A 60 0.61 -3.92 -10.83
CA PHE A 60 -0.75 -4.33 -10.44
C PHE A 60 -1.16 -3.64 -9.14
N VAL A 61 -0.28 -3.61 -8.14
CA VAL A 61 -0.51 -2.90 -6.87
C VAL A 61 -0.72 -1.40 -7.11
N MET A 62 0.12 -0.78 -7.93
CA MET A 62 0.02 0.63 -8.29
C MET A 62 -1.30 0.96 -9.00
N LYS A 63 -1.77 0.08 -9.88
CA LYS A 63 -3.06 0.23 -10.55
C LYS A 63 -4.21 0.23 -9.54
N GLU A 64 -4.23 -0.72 -8.62
CA GLU A 64 -5.29 -0.81 -7.60
C GLU A 64 -5.24 0.39 -6.63
N LEU A 65 -4.05 0.87 -6.26
CA LEU A 65 -3.88 2.06 -5.42
C LEU A 65 -4.51 3.29 -6.08
N SER A 66 -4.26 3.49 -7.37
CA SER A 66 -4.90 4.56 -8.14
C SER A 66 -6.43 4.39 -8.21
N GLN A 67 -6.97 3.17 -8.26
CA GLN A 67 -8.41 2.95 -8.24
C GLN A 67 -9.04 3.33 -6.89
N ILE A 68 -8.41 2.96 -5.76
CA ILE A 68 -8.87 3.38 -4.42
C ILE A 68 -8.81 4.90 -4.29
N LYS A 69 -7.75 5.54 -4.81
CA LYS A 69 -7.60 6.99 -4.78
C LYS A 69 -8.75 7.71 -5.48
N GLU A 70 -9.17 7.25 -6.66
CA GLU A 70 -10.32 7.83 -7.36
C GLU A 70 -11.65 7.54 -6.66
N TRP A 71 -11.83 6.33 -6.13
CA TRP A 71 -13.01 5.97 -5.35
C TRP A 71 -13.15 6.86 -4.10
N ALA A 72 -12.06 7.07 -3.37
CA ALA A 72 -12.03 7.86 -2.14
C ALA A 72 -12.47 9.31 -2.36
N LYS A 73 -12.16 9.90 -3.51
CA LYS A 73 -12.55 11.28 -3.86
C LYS A 73 -14.06 11.50 -3.94
N THR A 74 -14.82 10.43 -4.14
CA THR A 74 -16.27 10.50 -4.35
C THR A 74 -17.08 9.89 -3.21
N ASN A 75 -16.50 8.92 -2.48
CA ASN A 75 -17.22 8.12 -1.49
C ASN A 75 -16.87 8.43 -0.03
N LEU A 76 -15.75 9.10 0.25
CA LEU A 76 -15.33 9.41 1.62
C LEU A 76 -15.60 10.87 2.00
N PRO A 77 -15.88 11.14 3.29
CA PRO A 77 -15.91 12.51 3.79
C PRO A 77 -14.50 13.12 3.74
N SER A 78 -14.42 14.44 3.60
CA SER A 78 -13.17 15.18 3.33
C SER A 78 -12.02 14.82 4.27
N GLU A 79 -12.27 14.67 5.59
CA GLU A 79 -11.21 14.33 6.55
C GLU A 79 -10.56 12.96 6.28
N LYS A 80 -11.36 11.96 5.90
CA LYS A 80 -10.85 10.61 5.59
C LYS A 80 -10.28 10.54 4.19
N GLN A 81 -10.90 11.26 3.26
CA GLN A 81 -10.45 11.40 1.88
C GLN A 81 -9.01 11.94 1.83
N ASP A 82 -8.72 13.04 2.54
CA ASP A 82 -7.38 13.62 2.52
C ASP A 82 -6.33 12.65 3.07
N LYS A 83 -6.66 11.96 4.18
CA LYS A 83 -5.77 10.98 4.81
C LYS A 83 -5.47 9.77 3.92
N ILE A 84 -6.48 9.18 3.27
CA ILE A 84 -6.24 8.01 2.41
C ILE A 84 -5.49 8.41 1.13
N ILE A 85 -5.80 9.57 0.56
CA ILE A 85 -5.10 10.08 -0.63
C ILE A 85 -3.63 10.33 -0.32
N GLU A 86 -3.31 10.98 0.80
CA GLU A 86 -1.92 11.21 1.24
C GLU A 86 -1.16 9.88 1.40
N ARG A 87 -1.79 8.85 1.99
CA ARG A 87 -1.18 7.52 2.15
C ARG A 87 -0.94 6.83 0.82
N ILE A 88 -1.90 6.89 -0.09
CA ILE A 88 -1.75 6.31 -1.43
C ILE A 88 -0.63 7.02 -2.20
N GLU A 89 -0.58 8.36 -2.17
CA GLU A 89 0.47 9.12 -2.84
C GLU A 89 1.87 8.82 -2.31
N LEU A 90 1.99 8.62 -0.99
CA LEU A 90 3.24 8.18 -0.39
C LEU A 90 3.65 6.78 -0.88
N LEU A 91 2.72 5.83 -0.93
CA LEU A 91 2.97 4.48 -1.45
C LEU A 91 3.36 4.53 -2.93
N GLU A 92 2.63 5.30 -3.74
CA GLU A 92 2.89 5.47 -5.16
C GLU A 92 4.30 6.04 -5.43
N ALA A 93 4.77 6.94 -4.57
CA ALA A 93 6.09 7.55 -4.69
C ALA A 93 7.22 6.63 -4.19
N GLU A 94 7.02 5.94 -3.07
CA GLU A 94 8.09 5.26 -2.34
C GLU A 94 8.21 3.75 -2.67
N LEU A 95 7.12 3.05 -3.00
CA LEU A 95 7.18 1.62 -3.36
C LEU A 95 8.13 1.31 -4.53
N PRO A 96 8.15 2.09 -5.63
CA PRO A 96 9.11 1.86 -6.72
C PRO A 96 10.58 1.94 -6.28
N ILE A 97 10.85 2.69 -5.21
CA ILE A 97 12.20 2.91 -4.68
C ILE A 97 12.72 1.67 -3.96
N ALA A 98 11.84 0.79 -3.46
CA ALA A 98 12.24 -0.47 -2.86
C ALA A 98 12.94 -1.41 -3.85
N PHE A 99 12.55 -1.35 -5.12
CA PHE A 99 13.00 -2.27 -6.17
C PHE A 99 14.25 -1.79 -6.93
N ARG A 100 15.14 -1.08 -6.22
CA ARG A 100 16.46 -0.67 -6.73
C ARG A 100 17.37 -1.88 -6.99
N ARG A 101 17.26 -2.91 -6.16
CA ARG A 101 17.99 -4.17 -6.25
C ARG A 101 17.12 -5.23 -6.90
N GLU A 102 17.70 -6.07 -7.76
CA GLU A 102 17.00 -7.25 -8.29
C GLU A 102 16.78 -8.28 -7.19
N GLY A 103 15.60 -8.89 -7.14
CA GLY A 103 15.23 -9.84 -6.09
C GLY A 103 14.91 -9.20 -4.74
N ALA A 104 14.74 -7.87 -4.67
CA ALA A 104 14.13 -7.24 -3.50
C ALA A 104 12.66 -7.68 -3.38
N VAL A 105 12.24 -8.03 -2.17
CA VAL A 105 10.86 -8.38 -1.83
C VAL A 105 10.36 -7.37 -0.82
N VAL A 106 9.19 -6.79 -1.06
CA VAL A 106 8.53 -5.87 -0.12
C VAL A 106 7.40 -6.60 0.56
N PHE A 107 7.47 -6.74 1.87
CA PHE A 107 6.35 -7.22 2.68
C PHE A 107 5.40 -6.05 2.97
N ILE A 108 4.10 -6.26 2.80
CA ILE A 108 3.04 -5.35 3.21
C ILE A 108 2.08 -6.06 4.16
N GLY A 109 2.01 -5.62 5.42
CA GLY A 109 1.23 -6.24 6.50
C GLY A 109 1.22 -5.44 7.78
#